data_AF-A0A142CNG3-F1
#
_entry.id   AF-A0A142CNG3-F1
#
_cell.length_a   1.000
_cell.length_b   1.000
_cell.length_c   1.000
_cell.angle_alpha   90.00
_cell.angle_beta   90.00
_cell.angle_gamma   90.00
#
_symmetry.space_group_name_H-M   'P 1'
#
loop_
_entity.id
_entity.type
_entity.pdbx_description
1 polymer ?
#
loop_
_entity_poly.entity_id
_entity_poly.type
_entity_poly.pdbx_seq_one_letter_code
_entity_poly.pdbx_strand_id
1 'polypeptide(L)'
;MKREGFWRDVTPPLNIYGVPLPFTMIYLLLFPYPSKTTFWVCSGILLFFVLLGYSGWTVRTLCRRLYSLVQGKQASGRPWWYRHRTELPREWRGTE
;
A
#
# COMPACT_ATOMS: atom_id res chain seq x y z
N MET A 1 15.93 -17.48 -14.74
CA MET A 1 15.44 -17.46 -13.35
C MET A 1 13.96 -17.09 -13.36
N LYS A 2 13.07 -18.00 -12.96
CA LYS A 2 11.62 -17.73 -12.92
C LYS A 2 11.33 -16.92 -11.65
N ARG A 3 11.09 -15.62 -11.79
CA ARG A 3 10.81 -14.73 -10.66
C ARG A 3 9.44 -15.11 -10.07
N GLU A 4 9.42 -15.55 -8.83
CA GLU A 4 8.16 -15.86 -8.14
C GLU A 4 7.30 -14.61 -8.09
N GLY A 5 6.06 -14.69 -8.60
CA GLY A 5 5.16 -13.55 -8.68
C GLY A 5 5.25 -12.67 -9.93
N PHE A 6 5.99 -13.07 -10.99
CA PHE A 6 5.99 -12.34 -12.27
C PHE A 6 4.57 -11.98 -12.73
N TRP A 7 3.65 -12.95 -12.68
CA TRP A 7 2.24 -12.77 -13.04
C TRP A 7 1.45 -11.82 -12.14
N ARG A 8 1.91 -11.56 -10.90
CA ARG A 8 1.26 -10.60 -9.98
C ARG A 8 1.69 -9.16 -10.23
N ASP A 9 2.85 -8.95 -10.86
CA ASP A 9 3.43 -7.63 -11.11
C ASP A 9 3.26 -7.15 -12.57
N VAL A 10 2.57 -7.91 -13.43
CA VAL A 10 2.45 -7.61 -14.87
C VAL A 10 1.57 -6.39 -15.15
N THR A 11 0.73 -5.99 -14.19
CA THR A 11 -0.15 -4.84 -14.36
C THR A 11 0.27 -3.75 -13.38
N PRO A 12 1.22 -2.86 -13.77
CA PRO A 12 1.44 -1.65 -12.99
C PRO A 12 0.09 -0.90 -12.90
N PRO A 13 -0.27 -0.36 -11.73
CA PRO A 13 -1.50 0.41 -11.59
C PRO A 13 -1.50 1.54 -12.61
N LEU A 14 -2.57 1.63 -13.40
CA LEU A 14 -2.70 2.65 -14.44
C LEU A 14 -2.67 4.02 -13.76
N ASN A 15 -1.61 4.79 -14.00
CA ASN A 15 -1.40 6.11 -13.44
C ASN A 15 -1.46 7.15 -14.56
N ILE A 16 -2.28 8.18 -14.38
CA ILE A 16 -2.33 9.37 -15.23
C ILE A 16 -1.56 10.48 -14.52
N TYR A 17 -0.44 10.93 -15.09
CA TYR A 17 0.44 11.97 -14.50
C TYR A 17 0.85 11.69 -13.03
N GLY A 18 1.07 10.42 -12.68
CA GLY A 18 1.43 10.00 -11.32
C GLY A 18 0.23 9.83 -10.37
N VAL A 19 -1.00 10.11 -10.82
CA VAL A 19 -2.23 9.87 -10.08
C VAL A 19 -2.85 8.54 -10.51
N PRO A 20 -3.15 7.62 -9.59
CA PRO A 20 -3.84 6.38 -9.95
C PRO A 20 -5.21 6.64 -10.58
N LEU A 21 -5.50 5.96 -11.68
CA LEU A 21 -6.73 6.10 -12.47
C LEU A 21 -8.01 6.09 -11.60
N PRO A 22 -8.16 5.23 -10.57
CA PRO A 22 -9.37 5.24 -9.73
C PRO A 22 -9.65 6.60 -9.06
N PHE A 23 -8.61 7.37 -8.71
CA PHE A 23 -8.79 8.69 -8.11
C PHE A 23 -9.24 9.72 -9.13
N THR A 24 -8.76 9.62 -10.37
CA THR A 24 -9.21 10.50 -11.46
C THR A 24 -10.67 10.26 -11.86
N MET A 25 -11.24 9.10 -11.51
CA MET A 25 -12.67 8.81 -11.73
C MET A 25 -13.60 9.68 -10.89
N ILE A 26 -13.12 10.39 -9.85
CA ILE A 26 -13.96 11.34 -9.09
C ILE A 26 -14.52 12.46 -9.99
N TYR A 27 -13.82 12.79 -11.09
CA TYR A 27 -14.31 13.75 -12.07
C TYR A 27 -15.48 13.22 -12.91
N LEU A 28 -15.72 11.91 -12.96
CA LEU A 28 -16.91 11.35 -13.58
C LEU A 28 -18.18 11.73 -12.81
N LEU A 29 -18.07 11.90 -11.49
CA LEU A 29 -19.16 12.37 -10.63
C LEU A 29 -19.44 13.88 -10.79
N LEU A 30 -18.56 14.62 -11.48
CA LEU A 30 -18.75 16.04 -11.79
C LEU A 30 -19.67 16.28 -13.01
N PHE A 31 -19.83 15.29 -13.90
CA PHE A 31 -20.64 15.42 -15.12
C PHE A 31 -22.09 15.87 -14.91
N PRO A 32 -22.83 15.42 -13.87
CA PRO A 32 -24.22 15.82 -13.71
C PRO A 32 -24.42 17.28 -13.26
N TYR A 33 -23.46 17.87 -12.51
CA TYR A 33 -23.57 19.25 -12.01
C TYR A 33 -22.19 19.92 -11.89
N PRO A 34 -21.64 20.46 -12.99
CA PRO A 34 -20.33 21.11 -13.00
C PRO A 34 -20.43 22.51 -12.38
N SER A 35 -20.55 22.58 -11.05
CA SER A 35 -20.37 23.84 -10.34
C SER A 35 -18.88 24.15 -10.18
N LYS A 36 -18.50 25.44 -10.30
CA LYS A 36 -17.10 25.86 -10.12
C LYS A 36 -16.56 25.45 -8.74
N THR A 37 -17.41 25.45 -7.72
CA THR A 37 -17.05 25.05 -6.35
C THR A 37 -16.74 23.56 -6.26
N THR A 38 -17.55 22.69 -6.86
CA THR A 38 -17.30 21.24 -6.92
C THR A 38 -15.96 20.92 -7.60
N PHE A 39 -15.63 21.63 -8.69
CA PHE A 39 -14.37 21.45 -9.39
C PHE A 39 -13.15 21.75 -8.51
N TRP A 40 -13.18 22.85 -7.76
CA TRP A 40 -12.09 23.21 -6.83
C TRP A 40 -11.97 22.23 -5.67
N VAL A 41 -13.10 21.76 -5.11
CA VAL A 41 -13.10 20.78 -4.02
C VAL A 41 -12.49 19.45 -4.48
N CYS A 42 -12.93 18.91 -5.62
CA CYS A 42 -12.36 17.67 -6.17
C CYS A 42 -10.88 17.81 -6.50
N SER A 43 -10.47 18.93 -7.10
CA SER A 43 -9.06 19.21 -7.41
C SER A 43 -8.22 19.27 -6.12
N GLY A 44 -8.73 19.90 -5.07
CA GLY A 44 -8.06 19.99 -3.77
C GLY A 44 -7.90 18.63 -3.10
N ILE A 45 -8.95 17.80 -3.09
CA ILE A 45 -8.91 16.43 -2.55
C ILE A 45 -7.86 15.59 -3.30
N LEU A 46 -7.85 15.69 -4.64
CA LEU A 46 -6.94 14.92 -5.47
C LEU A 46 -5.48 15.37 -5.27
N LEU A 47 -5.24 16.68 -5.21
CA LEU A 47 -3.92 17.26 -4.93
C LEU A 47 -3.41 16.85 -3.54
N PHE A 48 -4.28 16.83 -2.52
CA PHE A 48 -3.95 16.36 -1.18
C PHE A 48 -3.46 14.90 -1.19
N PHE A 49 -4.17 13.99 -1.86
CA PHE A 49 -3.75 12.59 -1.96
C PHE A 49 -2.48 12.40 -2.79
N VAL A 50 -2.25 13.23 -3.81
CA VAL A 50 -1.00 13.23 -4.59
C VAL A 50 0.19 13.63 -3.71
N LEU A 51 0.07 14.70 -2.92
CA LEU A 51 1.12 15.13 -2.00
C LEU A 51 1.40 14.07 -0.92
N LEU A 52 0.36 13.40 -0.41
CA LEU A 52 0.53 12.24 0.48
C LEU A 52 1.27 11.09 -0.22
N GLY A 53 1.00 10.86 -1.50
CA GLY A 53 1.73 9.89 -2.32
C GLY A 53 3.22 10.22 -2.45
N TYR A 54 3.55 11.47 -2.80
CA TYR A 54 4.93 11.94 -2.92
C TYR A 54 5.72 11.84 -1.61
N SER A 55 5.07 12.07 -0.46
CA SER A 55 5.72 11.91 0.86
C SER A 55 5.86 10.44 1.30
N GLY A 56 5.33 9.48 0.55
CA GLY A 56 5.31 8.05 0.91
C GLY A 56 4.21 7.67 1.93
N TRP A 57 3.39 8.63 2.34
CA TRP A 57 2.24 8.45 3.24
C TRP A 57 0.96 8.10 2.46
N THR A 58 1.05 7.13 1.56
CA THR A 58 -0.12 6.61 0.85
C THR A 58 -1.20 6.12 1.84
N VAL A 59 -2.48 6.19 1.45
CA VAL A 59 -3.60 5.68 2.27
C VAL A 59 -3.36 4.24 2.73
N ARG A 60 -2.79 3.40 1.85
CA ARG A 60 -2.44 2.02 2.17
C ARG A 60 -1.40 1.90 3.27
N THR A 61 -0.35 2.72 3.24
CA THR A 61 0.69 2.70 4.30
C THR A 61 0.12 3.22 5.62
N LEU A 62 -0.76 4.21 5.57
CA LEU A 62 -1.49 4.72 6.72
C LEU A 62 -2.41 3.67 7.35
N CYS A 63 -3.27 3.03 6.55
CA CYS A 63 -4.12 1.92 7.00
C CYS A 63 -3.30 0.75 7.56
N ARG A 64 -2.18 0.40 6.91
CA ARG A 64 -1.32 -0.69 7.40
C ARG A 64 -0.65 -0.34 8.72
N ARG A 65 -0.23 0.92 8.90
CA ARG A 65 0.30 1.42 10.18
C ARG A 65 -0.78 1.42 11.26
N LEU A 66 -1.96 1.95 10.97
CA LEU A 66 -3.11 1.91 11.89
C LEU A 66 -3.45 0.47 12.30
N TYR A 67 -3.55 -0.43 11.34
CA TYR A 67 -3.82 -1.84 11.60
C TYR A 67 -2.70 -2.50 12.42
N SER A 68 -1.44 -2.15 12.17
CA SER A 68 -0.31 -2.63 12.98
C SER A 68 -0.29 -2.08 14.41
N LEU A 69 -0.78 -0.85 14.62
CA LEU A 69 -0.95 -0.28 15.96
C LEU A 69 -2.05 -1.04 16.72
N VAL A 70 -3.17 -1.35 16.04
CA VAL A 70 -4.28 -2.11 16.61
C VAL A 70 -3.90 -3.57 16.90
N GLN A 71 -3.17 -4.23 16.00
CA GLN A 71 -2.70 -5.61 16.19
C GLN A 71 -1.61 -5.75 17.27
N GLY A 72 -0.91 -4.66 17.61
CA GLY A 72 0.21 -4.70 18.54
C GLY A 72 1.42 -5.48 17.99
N LYS A 73 2.48 -5.61 18.81
CA LYS A 73 3.71 -6.34 18.45
C LYS A 73 3.58 -7.87 18.60
N GLN A 74 2.39 -8.43 18.44
CA GLN A 74 2.21 -9.88 18.55
C GLN A 74 2.72 -10.56 17.29
N ALA A 75 4.01 -10.91 17.30
CA ALA A 75 4.46 -12.07 16.55
C ALA A 75 3.77 -13.27 17.19
N SER A 76 2.67 -13.75 16.59
CA SER A 76 2.20 -15.09 16.91
C SER A 76 3.41 -16.01 16.73
N GLY A 77 3.90 -16.56 17.83
CA GLY A 77 5.05 -17.45 17.80
C GLY A 77 4.72 -18.54 16.80
N ARG A 78 5.40 -18.57 15.66
CA ARG A 78 5.23 -19.67 14.71
C ARG A 78 5.45 -20.94 15.51
N PRO A 79 4.53 -21.92 15.45
CA PRO A 79 4.63 -23.11 16.25
C PRO A 79 6.03 -23.73 16.11
N TRP A 80 6.63 -24.18 17.21
CA TRP A 80 8.00 -24.68 17.25
C TRP A 80 8.25 -25.78 16.19
N TRP A 81 7.23 -26.58 15.89
CA TRP A 81 7.29 -27.63 14.86
C TRP A 81 7.41 -27.09 13.42
N TYR A 82 6.97 -25.85 13.16
CA TYR A 82 7.10 -25.19 11.86
C TYR A 82 8.53 -24.74 11.58
N ARG A 83 9.31 -24.38 12.61
CA ARG A 83 10.72 -23.98 12.47
C ARG A 83 11.61 -25.12 11.95
N HIS A 84 11.35 -26.35 12.40
CA HIS A 84 12.17 -27.52 12.07
C HIS A 84 12.18 -27.93 10.59
N ARG A 85 11.17 -27.54 9.80
CA ARG A 85 11.06 -28.00 8.40
C ARG A 85 11.59 -27.02 7.37
N THR A 86 11.65 -25.72 7.68
CA THR A 86 11.93 -24.68 6.67
C THR A 86 13.18 -23.86 6.97
N GLU A 87 13.64 -23.82 8.22
CA GLU A 87 14.85 -23.12 8.60
C GLU A 87 15.99 -24.15 8.70
N LEU A 88 17.09 -23.95 7.96
CA LEU A 88 18.32 -24.70 8.20
C LEU A 88 18.73 -24.48 9.66
N PRO A 89 19.23 -25.51 10.38
CA PRO A 89 19.65 -25.35 11.76
C PRO A 89 20.61 -24.17 11.86
N ARG A 90 20.17 -23.13 12.57
CA ARG A 90 20.96 -21.93 12.77
C ARG A 90 22.14 -22.34 13.66
N GLU A 91 23.35 -22.34 13.11
CA GLU A 91 24.54 -22.53 13.92
C GLU A 91 24.62 -21.37 14.91
N TRP A 92 24.33 -21.66 16.18
CA TRP A 92 24.54 -20.74 17.27
C TRP A 92 26.05 -20.59 17.46
N ARG A 93 26.69 -19.72 16.68
CA ARG A 93 27.97 -19.14 17.10
C ARG A 93 27.66 -18.18 18.22
N GLY A 94 27.65 -18.70 19.44
CA GLY A 94 27.82 -17.89 20.63
C GLY A 94 29.06 -17.02 20.44
N THR A 95 28.93 -15.74 20.75
CA THR A 95 30.07 -14.85 20.90
C THR A 95 30.92 -15.38 22.05
N GLU A 96 32.03 -16.01 21.70
CA GLU A 96 33.23 -16.00 22.54
C GLU A 96 33.77 -14.58 22.66
#